data_AF-A0A3C2CV44-F1
#
_entry.id   AF-A0A3C2CV44-F1
#
_cell.length_a   1.000
_cell.length_b   1.000
_cell.length_c   1.000
_cell.angle_alpha   90.00
_cell.angle_beta   90.00
_cell.angle_gamma   90.00
#
_symmetry.space_group_name_H-M   'P 1'
#
loop_
_entity.id
_entity.type
_entity.pdbx_description
1 polymer ?
#
loop_
_entity_poly.entity_id
_entity_poly.type
_entity_poly.pdbx_seq_one_letter_code
_entity_poly.pdbx_strand_id
1 'polypeptide(L)'
;TGAEGQTISAVEGGRAPTLEALYDKEEVKSATPLFGNEEFVKVLHSAVPRPITPNYPKVSDIMQIEVSKALTKEITPEQAVKNMQQKMEEALK
;
A
#
# COMPACT_ATOMS: atom_id res chain seq x y z
N THR A 1 -15.16 -8.01 -8.76
CA THR A 1 -14.68 -9.41 -8.76
C THR A 1 -15.34 -10.15 -7.63
N GLY A 2 -15.91 -11.34 -7.88
CA GLY A 2 -16.55 -12.17 -6.84
C GLY A 2 -15.57 -13.10 -6.13
N ALA A 3 -16.07 -13.84 -5.14
CA ALA A 3 -15.28 -14.77 -4.33
C ALA A 3 -14.52 -15.82 -5.14
N GLU A 4 -15.16 -16.38 -6.18
CA GLU A 4 -14.55 -17.37 -7.07
C GLU A 4 -13.34 -16.79 -7.82
N GLY A 5 -13.49 -15.65 -8.49
CA GLY A 5 -12.40 -15.02 -9.23
C GLY A 5 -11.22 -14.60 -8.34
N GLN A 6 -11.50 -14.18 -7.10
CA GLN A 6 -10.45 -13.90 -6.12
C GLN A 6 -9.75 -15.17 -5.63
N THR A 7 -10.49 -16.27 -5.45
CA THR A 7 -9.91 -17.58 -5.13
C THR A 7 -8.93 -18.02 -6.21
N ILE A 8 -9.34 -17.96 -7.49
CA ILE A 8 -8.46 -18.29 -8.63
C ILE A 8 -7.24 -17.36 -8.65
N SER A 9 -7.43 -16.06 -8.45
CA SER A 9 -6.32 -15.09 -8.42
C SER A 9 -5.32 -15.35 -7.28
N ALA A 10 -5.80 -15.84 -6.14
CA ALA A 10 -4.98 -16.19 -5.00
C ALA A 10 -4.22 -17.49 -5.22
N VAL A 11 -4.92 -18.54 -5.64
CA VAL A 11 -4.35 -19.88 -5.83
C VAL A 11 -3.37 -19.93 -6.99
N GLU A 12 -3.76 -19.40 -8.15
CA GLU A 12 -2.95 -19.48 -9.37
C GLU A 12 -1.99 -18.29 -9.53
N GLY A 13 -2.38 -17.13 -8.98
CA GLY A 13 -1.67 -15.87 -9.18
C GLY A 13 -0.93 -15.32 -7.97
N GLY A 14 -1.05 -15.97 -6.80
CA GLY A 14 -0.47 -15.50 -5.55
C GLY A 14 -0.97 -14.10 -5.12
N ARG A 15 -2.13 -13.67 -5.61
CA ARG A 15 -2.70 -12.35 -5.30
C ARG A 15 -3.52 -12.44 -4.02
N ALA A 16 -3.15 -11.64 -3.02
CA ALA A 16 -3.89 -11.52 -1.77
C ALA A 16 -5.38 -11.21 -2.04
N PRO A 17 -6.32 -12.05 -1.57
CA PRO A 17 -7.74 -11.73 -1.58
C PRO A 17 -8.05 -10.40 -0.90
N THR A 18 -9.07 -9.71 -1.37
CA THR A 18 -9.65 -8.55 -0.65
C THR A 18 -10.81 -8.96 0.25
N LEU A 19 -11.39 -10.16 0.03
CA LEU A 19 -12.40 -10.75 0.90
C LEU A 19 -11.71 -11.56 2.00
N GLU A 20 -11.88 -11.14 3.25
CA GLU A 20 -11.30 -11.77 4.44
C GLU A 20 -11.64 -13.25 4.56
N ALA A 21 -12.91 -13.61 4.34
CA ALA A 21 -13.40 -15.00 4.43
C ALA A 21 -12.69 -15.98 3.47
N LEU A 22 -11.96 -15.49 2.46
CA LEU A 22 -11.19 -16.37 1.58
C LEU A 22 -9.92 -16.91 2.23
N TYR A 23 -9.37 -16.24 3.25
CA TYR A 23 -8.20 -16.72 4.00
C TYR A 23 -8.53 -17.94 4.87
N ASP A 24 -9.80 -18.22 5.14
CA ASP A 24 -10.21 -19.42 5.88
C ASP A 24 -10.18 -20.69 5.02
N LYS A 25 -10.17 -20.55 3.69
CA LYS A 25 -10.19 -21.68 2.78
C LYS A 25 -8.83 -22.37 2.72
N GLU A 26 -8.82 -23.69 2.87
CA GLU A 26 -7.60 -24.50 2.80
C GLU A 26 -6.85 -24.35 1.46
N GLU A 27 -7.57 -24.22 0.35
CA GLU A 27 -6.98 -23.98 -0.98
C GLU A 27 -6.23 -22.64 -1.05
N VAL A 28 -6.71 -21.61 -0.35
CA VAL A 28 -6.06 -20.28 -0.30
C VAL A 28 -4.89 -20.29 0.67
N LYS A 29 -5.05 -20.88 1.87
CA LYS A 29 -3.96 -21.01 2.86
C LYS A 29 -2.76 -21.76 2.29
N SER A 30 -3.03 -22.79 1.48
CA SER A 30 -2.01 -23.65 0.89
C SER A 30 -1.38 -23.07 -0.37
N ALA A 31 -1.98 -22.03 -0.98
CA ALA A 31 -1.48 -21.44 -2.22
C ALA A 31 -0.11 -20.78 -2.05
N THR A 32 0.13 -20.14 -0.90
CA THR A 32 1.42 -19.51 -0.59
C THR A 32 1.72 -19.62 0.91
N PRO A 33 3.00 -19.64 1.33
CA PRO A 33 3.35 -19.60 2.76
C PRO A 33 2.82 -18.38 3.51
N LEU A 34 2.49 -17.30 2.79
CA LEU A 34 1.99 -16.06 3.39
C LEU A 34 0.50 -16.15 3.74
N PHE A 35 -0.31 -16.83 2.92
CA PHE A 35 -1.77 -16.83 3.11
C PHE A 35 -2.22 -17.72 4.27
N GLY A 36 -1.45 -18.75 4.61
CA GLY A 36 -1.62 -19.52 5.85
C GLY A 36 -0.99 -18.87 7.09
N ASN A 37 -0.28 -17.74 6.95
CA ASN A 37 0.35 -17.05 8.07
C ASN A 37 -0.62 -16.03 8.68
N GLU A 38 -1.13 -16.33 9.87
CA GLU A 38 -2.08 -15.48 10.60
C GLU A 38 -1.57 -14.06 10.83
N GLU A 39 -0.27 -13.87 11.09
CA GLU A 39 0.31 -12.53 11.30
C GLU A 39 0.32 -11.74 9.99
N PHE A 40 0.59 -12.38 8.85
CA PHE A 40 0.50 -11.72 7.55
C PHE A 40 -0.94 -11.29 7.24
N VAL A 41 -1.91 -12.18 7.45
CA VAL A 41 -3.34 -11.86 7.26
C VAL A 41 -3.75 -10.69 8.15
N LYS A 42 -3.37 -10.72 9.43
CA LYS A 42 -3.59 -9.62 10.37
C LYS A 42 -2.98 -8.29 9.90
N VAL A 43 -1.76 -8.31 9.36
CA VAL A 43 -1.12 -7.11 8.81
C VAL A 43 -1.94 -6.52 7.67
N LEU A 44 -2.49 -7.35 6.77
CA LEU A 44 -3.35 -6.86 5.68
C LEU A 44 -4.58 -6.11 6.19
N HIS A 45 -5.19 -6.57 7.28
CA HIS A 45 -6.35 -5.90 7.89
C HIS A 45 -5.98 -4.58 8.58
N SER A 46 -4.74 -4.43 9.03
CA SER A 46 -4.24 -3.21 9.66
C SER A 46 -3.53 -2.24 8.70
N ALA A 47 -3.43 -2.60 7.42
CA ALA A 47 -2.68 -1.83 6.44
C ALA A 47 -3.27 -0.42 6.27
N VAL A 48 -2.41 0.59 6.38
CA VAL A 48 -2.83 1.99 6.21
C VAL A 48 -2.83 2.31 4.71
N PRO A 49 -4.00 2.66 4.12
CA PRO A 49 -4.03 3.13 2.74
C PRO A 49 -3.25 4.43 2.62
N ARG A 50 -2.62 4.65 1.47
CA ARG A 50 -2.05 5.96 1.15
C ARG A 50 -3.14 7.04 1.15
N PRO A 51 -2.78 8.33 1.30
CA PRO A 51 -3.76 9.41 1.37
C PRO A 51 -4.75 9.40 0.19
N ILE A 52 -6.04 9.46 0.50
CA ILE A 52 -7.10 9.59 -0.50
C ILE A 52 -7.32 11.07 -0.75
N THR A 53 -6.69 11.61 -1.80
CA THR A 53 -6.76 13.04 -2.12
C THR A 53 -7.10 13.28 -3.60
N PRO A 54 -7.71 14.44 -3.93
CA PRO A 54 -7.72 14.93 -5.30
C PRO A 54 -6.28 15.00 -5.83
N ASN A 55 -6.10 14.69 -7.12
CA ASN A 55 -4.81 14.73 -7.79
C ASN A 55 -3.67 14.01 -7.02
N TYR A 56 -3.97 12.86 -6.43
CA TYR A 56 -2.99 12.00 -5.74
C TYR A 56 -1.68 11.77 -6.53
N PRO A 57 -1.67 11.61 -7.88
CA PRO A 57 -0.42 11.51 -8.63
C PRO A 57 0.55 12.67 -8.35
N LYS A 58 0.06 13.91 -8.32
CA LYS A 58 0.89 15.08 -8.03
C LYS A 58 1.41 15.08 -6.59
N VAL A 59 0.57 14.71 -5.64
CA VAL A 59 0.95 14.59 -4.21
C VAL A 59 2.03 13.51 -4.05
N SER A 60 1.87 12.36 -4.74
CA SER A 60 2.83 11.27 -4.75
C SER A 60 4.18 11.67 -5.36
N ASP A 61 4.19 12.48 -6.42
CA ASP A 61 5.43 12.99 -7.01
C ASP A 61 6.19 13.90 -6.05
N ILE A 62 5.47 14.80 -5.36
CA ILE A 62 6.06 15.69 -4.34
C ILE A 62 6.71 14.85 -3.23
N MET A 63 6.00 13.83 -2.72
CA MET A 63 6.54 12.92 -1.71
C MET A 63 7.82 12.23 -2.18
N GLN A 64 7.79 11.61 -3.37
CA GLN A 64 8.94 10.88 -3.92
C GLN A 64 10.16 11.78 -4.09
N ILE A 65 10.00 13.00 -4.62
CA ILE A 65 11.11 13.93 -4.86
C ILE A 65 11.76 14.36 -3.55
N GLU A 66 10.96 14.83 -2.58
CA GLU A 66 11.52 15.36 -1.33
C GLU A 66 12.12 14.25 -0.44
N VAL A 67 11.49 13.05 -0.42
CA VAL A 67 12.07 11.88 0.27
C VAL A 67 13.38 11.47 -0.39
N SER A 68 13.45 11.44 -1.73
CA SER A 68 14.68 11.11 -2.45
C SER A 68 15.82 12.06 -2.09
N LYS A 69 15.57 13.38 -2.09
CA LYS A 69 16.56 14.41 -1.71
C LYS A 69 17.05 14.26 -0.27
N ALA A 70 16.17 13.87 0.65
CA ALA A 70 16.58 13.60 2.04
C ALA A 70 17.47 12.36 2.13
N LEU A 71 17.12 11.27 1.41
CA LEU A 71 17.89 10.03 1.38
C LEU A 71 19.27 10.21 0.70
N THR A 72 19.36 11.07 -0.33
CA THR A 72 20.62 11.43 -0.99
C THR A 72 21.42 12.50 -0.25
N LYS A 73 20.92 12.99 0.89
CA LYS A 73 21.53 14.02 1.74
C LYS A 73 21.69 15.39 1.07
N GLU A 74 20.90 15.68 0.03
CA GLU A 74 20.83 17.01 -0.58
C GLU A 74 20.15 18.02 0.36
N ILE A 75 19.18 17.56 1.15
CA ILE A 75 18.47 18.34 2.18
C ILE A 75 18.30 17.50 3.45
N THR A 76 18.02 18.15 4.58
CA THR A 76 17.70 17.41 5.82
C THR A 76 16.27 16.83 5.77
N PRO A 77 15.97 15.79 6.57
CA PRO A 77 14.60 15.28 6.71
C PRO A 77 13.58 16.36 7.11
N GLU A 78 13.96 17.27 8.00
CA GLU A 78 13.10 18.38 8.45
C GLU A 78 12.78 19.34 7.29
N GLN A 79 13.78 19.64 6.47
CA GLN A 79 13.59 20.48 5.29
C GLN A 79 12.71 19.79 4.25
N ALA A 80 12.89 18.49 4.03
CA ALA A 80 12.06 17.70 3.13
C ALA A 80 10.59 17.71 3.57
N VAL A 81 10.32 17.49 4.86
CA VAL A 81 8.95 17.52 5.41
C VAL A 81 8.32 18.91 5.27
N LYS A 82 9.07 19.98 5.54
CA LYS A 82 8.59 21.35 5.35
C LYS A 82 8.24 21.65 3.89
N ASN A 83 9.10 21.24 2.96
CA ASN A 83 8.86 21.40 1.53
C ASN A 83 7.65 20.59 1.06
N MET A 84 7.51 19.36 1.55
CA MET A 84 6.37 18.48 1.29
C MET A 84 5.07 19.14 1.71
N GLN A 85 4.97 19.63 2.96
CA GLN A 85 3.77 20.30 3.47
C GLN A 85 3.35 21.45 2.56
N GLN A 86 4.27 22.38 2.28
CA GLN A 86 3.97 23.56 1.47
C GLN A 86 3.48 23.18 0.06
N LYS A 87 4.23 22.29 -0.63
CA LYS A 87 3.91 21.92 -2.01
C LYS A 87 2.63 21.10 -2.13
N MET A 88 2.34 20.25 -1.14
CA MET A 88 1.10 19.47 -1.11
C MET A 88 -0.11 20.36 -0.84
N GLU A 89 -0.02 21.30 0.10
CA GLU A 89 -1.08 22.29 0.32
C GLU A 89 -1.36 23.11 -0.95
N GLU A 90 -0.33 23.50 -1.70
CA GLU A 90 -0.49 24.17 -2.99
C GLU A 90 -1.15 23.26 -4.04
N ALA A 91 -0.80 21.97 -4.09
CA ALA A 91 -1.35 21.01 -5.04
C ALA A 91 -2.79 20.55 -4.74
N LEU A 92 -3.25 20.78 -3.51
CA LEU A 92 -4.59 20.42 -3.03
C LEU A 92 -5.58 21.59 -3.00
N LYS A 93 -5.11 22.82 -3.29
CA LYS A 93 -5.96 23.99 -3.58
C LYS A 93 -6.62 23.85 -4.94
#